data_AF-A0A8S3WNC9-F1
#
_entry.id   AF-A0A8S3WNC9-F1
#
_cell.length_a   1.000
_cell.length_b   1.000
_cell.length_c   1.000
_cell.angle_alpha   90.00
_cell.angle_beta   90.00
_cell.angle_gamma   90.00
#
_symmetry.space_group_name_H-M   'P 1'
#
loop_
_entity.id
_entity.type
_entity.pdbx_description
1 polymer ?
#
loop_
_entity_poly.entity_id
_entity_poly.type
_entity_poly.pdbx_seq_one_letter_code
_entity_poly.pdbx_strand_id
1 'polypeptide(L)'
;MDARQRERILHWLAEEEEEILGGEDDEDGNHIYPDETSEHNTDSEQECDDGDPETQDHVSESSEDQQMDVDSSDSDDNEPLIHMSSQNFYFLKKKDKSGHYKTICKWSKTPYPQGIRTRRQNIVTEQPGPQGTARAVSNPFESWLLLLGVDMLQHIVECTNIKIASMQTNYERQRDCEETNIIELKALIGIMYLIGIHESSHALIDDI
;
A
#
# COMPACT_ATOMS: atom_id res chain seq x y z
N MET A 1 -27.12 14.29 2.52
CA MET A 1 -27.42 13.26 1.50
C MET A 1 -28.52 13.66 0.50
N ASP A 2 -28.38 13.34 -0.79
CA ASP A 2 -29.44 13.52 -1.82
C ASP A 2 -30.48 12.37 -1.80
N ALA A 3 -31.71 12.62 -2.25
CA ALA A 3 -32.82 11.67 -2.22
C ALA A 3 -32.51 10.36 -2.97
N ARG A 4 -31.85 10.45 -4.14
CA ARG A 4 -31.45 9.27 -4.92
C ARG A 4 -30.39 8.43 -4.20
N GLN A 5 -29.48 9.07 -3.47
CA GLN A 5 -28.47 8.35 -2.70
C GLN A 5 -29.12 7.60 -1.55
N ARG A 6 -30.09 8.23 -0.87
CA ARG A 6 -30.86 7.59 0.19
C ARG A 6 -31.61 6.35 -0.32
N GLU A 7 -32.30 6.46 -1.46
CA GLU A 7 -33.01 5.33 -2.08
C GLU A 7 -32.05 4.18 -2.42
N ARG A 8 -30.86 4.49 -2.95
CA ARG A 8 -29.84 3.48 -3.24
C ARG A 8 -29.34 2.75 -2.00
N ILE A 9 -29.14 3.47 -0.89
CA ILE A 9 -28.72 2.86 0.37
C ILE A 9 -29.82 1.96 0.93
N LEU A 10 -31.08 2.41 0.89
CA LEU A 10 -32.20 1.58 1.32
C LEU A 10 -32.31 0.29 0.49
N HIS A 11 -32.03 0.35 -0.81
CA HIS A 11 -31.97 -0.83 -1.66
C HIS A 11 -30.87 -1.81 -1.23
N TRP A 12 -29.65 -1.32 -1.00
CA TRP A 12 -28.55 -2.17 -0.51
C TRP A 12 -28.87 -2.83 0.82
N LEU A 13 -29.50 -2.09 1.74
CA LEU A 13 -29.88 -2.64 3.05
C LEU A 13 -30.95 -3.72 2.94
N ALA A 14 -31.86 -3.62 1.96
CA ALA A 14 -32.86 -4.66 1.71
C ALA A 14 -32.24 -5.93 1.09
N GLU A 15 -31.21 -5.78 0.25
CA GLU A 15 -30.46 -6.91 -0.32
C GLU A 15 -29.67 -7.69 0.76
N GLU A 16 -29.03 -6.99 1.71
CA GLU A 16 -28.30 -7.63 2.81
C GLU A 16 -29.21 -8.44 3.76
N GLU A 17 -30.46 -8.03 3.96
CA GLU A 17 -31.42 -8.77 4.80
C GLU A 17 -31.83 -10.10 4.17
N GLU A 18 -31.80 -10.23 2.85
CA GLU A 18 -32.08 -11.51 2.16
C GLU A 18 -30.92 -12.51 2.26
N GLU A 19 -29.66 -12.05 2.36
CA GLU A 19 -28.49 -12.94 2.51
C GLU A 19 -28.30 -13.48 3.93
N ILE A 20 -28.82 -12.81 4.96
CA ILE A 20 -28.66 -13.22 6.38
C ILE A 20 -29.76 -14.20 6.84
N LEU A 21 -30.87 -14.34 6.09
CA LEU A 21 -31.98 -15.26 6.40
C LEU A 21 -31.71 -16.71 5.92
N GLY A 22 -30.59 -17.28 6.34
CA GLY A 22 -30.19 -18.65 6.00
C GLY A 22 -29.54 -19.44 7.14
N GLY A 23 -29.68 -19.00 8.40
CA GLY A 23 -29.31 -19.79 9.57
C GLY A 23 -30.55 -20.44 10.16
N GLU A 24 -30.93 -21.61 9.67
CA GLU A 24 -31.84 -22.48 10.41
C GLU A 24 -31.13 -22.87 11.72
N ASP A 25 -31.81 -22.62 12.84
CA ASP A 25 -31.41 -23.08 14.18
C ASP A 25 -31.43 -24.61 14.22
N ASP A 26 -30.36 -25.25 13.75
CA ASP A 26 -30.09 -26.65 14.05
C ASP A 26 -29.34 -26.72 15.38
N GLU A 27 -30.10 -26.96 16.45
CA GLU A 27 -29.56 -27.53 17.68
C GLU A 27 -28.83 -28.85 17.36
N ASP A 28 -27.59 -28.95 17.86
CA ASP A 28 -26.77 -30.14 18.08
C ASP A 28 -25.59 -30.39 17.10
N GLY A 29 -24.39 -30.50 17.69
CA GLY A 29 -23.27 -31.22 17.08
C GLY A 29 -22.03 -30.41 16.65
N ASN A 30 -21.21 -29.99 17.63
CA ASN A 30 -19.75 -29.94 17.59
C ASN A 30 -19.08 -29.93 16.19
N HIS A 31 -19.05 -28.77 15.51
CA HIS A 31 -18.26 -28.59 14.29
C HIS A 31 -16.98 -27.80 14.60
N ILE A 32 -15.87 -28.54 14.73
CA ILE A 32 -14.52 -27.97 14.72
C ILE A 32 -14.29 -27.39 13.32
N TYR A 33 -14.22 -26.07 13.21
CA TYR A 33 -13.70 -25.40 12.03
C TYR A 33 -12.17 -25.55 12.03
N PRO A 34 -11.54 -25.98 10.93
CA PRO A 34 -10.09 -25.98 10.84
C PRO A 34 -9.60 -24.52 10.74
N ASP A 35 -8.72 -24.20 11.69
CA ASP A 35 -7.95 -22.97 11.81
C ASP A 35 -7.09 -22.75 10.55
N GLU A 36 -7.54 -21.86 9.66
CA GLU A 36 -6.70 -21.35 8.57
C GLU A 36 -5.94 -20.14 9.10
N THR A 37 -4.83 -20.41 9.80
CA THR A 37 -3.84 -19.41 10.18
C THR A 37 -3.23 -18.80 8.92
N SER A 38 -3.69 -17.61 8.53
CA SER A 38 -3.01 -16.79 7.52
C SER A 38 -1.78 -16.15 8.16
N GLU A 39 -0.61 -16.78 7.98
CA GLU A 39 0.68 -16.25 8.43
C GLU A 39 1.13 -15.06 7.56
N HIS A 40 0.65 -13.86 7.85
CA HIS A 40 1.18 -12.62 7.27
C HIS A 40 2.38 -12.14 8.09
N ASN A 41 3.55 -12.73 7.86
CA ASN A 41 4.82 -12.22 8.38
C ASN A 41 5.23 -10.98 7.57
N THR A 42 5.04 -9.78 8.12
CA THR A 42 5.75 -8.57 7.67
C THR A 42 6.71 -8.15 8.77
N ASP A 43 7.84 -8.85 8.81
CA ASP A 43 9.01 -8.39 9.54
C ASP A 43 9.95 -7.69 8.53
N SER A 44 10.09 -6.39 8.68
CA SER A 44 11.06 -5.58 7.96
C SER A 44 11.54 -4.48 8.89
N GLU A 45 12.29 -4.88 9.91
CA GLU A 45 13.17 -3.99 10.64
C GLU A 45 14.36 -3.62 9.74
N GLN A 46 14.41 -2.35 9.31
CA GLN A 46 15.56 -1.81 8.60
C GLN A 46 16.16 -0.69 9.46
N GLU A 47 17.13 -1.05 10.29
CA GLU A 47 18.01 -0.12 11.00
C GLU A 47 18.81 0.70 9.97
N CYS A 48 18.69 2.02 10.03
CA CYS A 48 19.56 2.94 9.32
C CYS A 48 20.71 3.37 10.26
N ASP A 49 21.90 2.81 10.02
CA ASP A 49 23.17 3.26 10.61
C ASP A 49 23.76 4.37 9.73
N ASP A 50 23.70 5.61 10.22
CA ASP A 50 24.16 6.82 9.54
C ASP A 50 25.65 7.05 9.89
N GLY A 51 26.53 6.36 9.15
CA GLY A 51 27.98 6.49 9.27
C GLY A 51 28.56 7.39 8.16
N ASP A 52 28.82 8.65 8.51
CA ASP A 52 29.61 9.62 7.74
C ASP A 52 31.05 9.14 7.48
N PRO A 53 31.57 9.30 6.24
CA PRO A 53 33.00 9.39 6.07
C PRO A 53 33.41 10.68 5.33
N GLU A 54 33.95 11.63 6.09
CA GLU A 54 34.91 12.60 5.58
C GLU A 54 36.06 11.89 4.84
N THR A 55 36.26 12.19 3.55
CA THR A 55 37.51 11.85 2.87
C THR A 55 37.95 12.92 1.86
N GLN A 56 38.87 13.76 2.34
CA GLN A 56 40.13 14.21 1.74
C GLN A 56 40.29 14.23 0.20
N ASP A 57 40.64 15.44 -0.26
CA ASP A 57 41.32 15.78 -1.51
C ASP A 57 42.42 14.80 -1.91
N HIS A 58 42.37 14.33 -3.16
CA HIS A 58 43.59 13.93 -3.87
C HIS A 58 43.47 14.23 -5.37
N VAL A 59 44.27 15.20 -5.81
CA VAL A 59 44.52 15.55 -7.21
C VAL A 59 45.39 14.45 -7.85
N SER A 60 45.03 14.02 -9.06
CA SER A 60 45.95 13.38 -10.02
C SER A 60 45.51 13.63 -11.45
N GLU A 61 46.47 14.04 -12.27
CA GLU A 61 46.37 14.42 -13.68
C GLU A 61 46.47 13.23 -14.65
N SER A 62 46.02 13.46 -15.89
CA SER A 62 46.37 12.75 -17.14
C SER A 62 45.71 11.37 -17.34
N SER A 63 45.27 10.93 -18.53
CA SER A 63 45.64 11.25 -19.91
C SER A 63 44.50 10.90 -20.87
N GLU A 64 44.52 11.52 -22.05
CA GLU A 64 43.62 11.29 -23.18
C GLU A 64 43.67 9.84 -23.68
N ASP A 65 42.51 9.24 -23.98
CA ASP A 65 42.44 8.10 -24.89
C ASP A 65 41.16 8.12 -25.74
N GLN A 66 41.37 8.05 -27.05
CA GLN A 66 40.38 8.17 -28.12
C GLN A 66 39.55 6.88 -28.20
N GLN A 67 38.22 7.01 -28.08
CA GLN A 67 37.30 5.89 -28.28
C GLN A 67 36.91 5.81 -29.76
N MET A 68 37.31 4.74 -30.44
CA MET A 68 36.75 4.33 -31.72
C MET A 68 35.47 3.54 -31.48
N ASP A 69 34.34 4.07 -31.97
CA ASP A 69 33.06 3.37 -32.01
C ASP A 69 33.13 2.25 -33.07
N VAL A 70 33.19 0.99 -32.62
CA VAL A 70 32.99 -0.18 -33.48
C VAL A 70 31.55 -0.66 -33.37
N ASP A 71 30.80 -0.42 -34.43
CA ASP A 71 29.43 -0.90 -34.63
C ASP A 71 29.49 -2.43 -34.90
N SER A 72 29.25 -3.24 -33.87
CA SER A 72 29.29 -4.70 -34.00
C SER A 72 27.91 -5.22 -34.38
N SER A 73 27.77 -5.48 -35.68
CA SER A 73 26.68 -6.23 -36.30
C SER A 73 26.48 -7.59 -35.63
N ASP A 74 25.21 -7.92 -35.44
CA ASP A 74 24.64 -9.18 -34.97
C ASP A 74 25.04 -10.36 -35.87
N SER A 75 25.75 -11.37 -35.32
CA SER A 75 25.66 -12.77 -35.75
C SER A 75 26.50 -13.71 -34.88
N ASP A 76 25.85 -14.83 -34.54
CA ASP A 76 26.37 -16.19 -34.28
C ASP A 76 26.61 -16.67 -32.82
N ASP A 77 25.80 -17.68 -32.46
CA ASP A 77 25.67 -18.34 -31.16
C ASP A 77 26.81 -19.36 -30.90
N ASN A 78 28.07 -18.92 -30.89
CA ASN A 78 29.17 -19.78 -30.44
C ASN A 78 30.44 -19.02 -29.97
N GLU A 79 30.26 -17.93 -29.22
CA GLU A 79 31.38 -17.28 -28.55
C GLU A 79 31.75 -18.02 -27.24
N PRO A 80 33.03 -18.37 -27.01
CA PRO A 80 33.47 -19.02 -25.78
C PRO A 80 33.11 -18.18 -24.54
N LEU A 81 32.72 -18.81 -23.42
CA LEU A 81 32.39 -18.14 -22.14
C LEU A 81 33.44 -17.11 -21.67
N ILE A 82 34.69 -17.25 -22.12
CA ILE A 82 35.82 -16.35 -21.88
C ILE A 82 35.61 -14.95 -22.49
N HIS A 83 34.80 -14.80 -23.54
CA HIS A 83 34.51 -13.52 -24.17
C HIS A 83 33.32 -12.78 -23.52
N MET A 84 32.49 -13.49 -22.77
CA MET A 84 31.33 -12.93 -22.06
C MET A 84 31.72 -12.22 -20.74
N SER A 85 32.88 -12.55 -20.17
CA SER A 85 33.44 -11.84 -19.01
C SER A 85 33.99 -10.45 -19.38
N SER A 86 34.40 -10.25 -20.63
CA SER A 86 34.93 -8.99 -21.17
C SER A 86 33.85 -7.92 -21.44
N GLN A 87 32.57 -8.29 -21.39
CA GLN A 87 31.47 -7.35 -21.63
C GLN A 87 31.14 -6.56 -20.37
N ASN A 88 31.09 -5.22 -20.47
CA ASN A 88 30.77 -4.29 -19.38
C ASN A 88 29.29 -4.30 -18.95
N PHE A 89 28.49 -5.26 -19.39
CA PHE A 89 27.06 -5.31 -19.08
C PHE A 89 26.60 -6.72 -18.68
N TYR A 90 25.60 -6.79 -17.80
CA TYR A 90 24.74 -7.96 -17.64
C TYR A 90 23.53 -7.80 -18.56
N PHE A 91 23.15 -8.90 -19.21
CA PHE A 91 21.98 -8.94 -20.09
C PHE A 91 20.99 -9.96 -19.56
N LEU A 92 19.74 -9.53 -19.41
CA LEU A 92 18.62 -10.44 -19.23
C LEU A 92 17.93 -10.61 -20.58
N LYS A 93 17.88 -11.84 -21.09
CA LYS A 93 17.21 -12.19 -22.35
C LYS A 93 16.00 -13.08 -22.08
N LYS A 94 14.90 -12.85 -22.81
CA LYS A 94 13.70 -13.68 -22.78
C LYS A 94 13.46 -14.28 -24.16
N LYS A 95 13.03 -15.55 -24.19
CA LYS A 95 12.67 -16.24 -25.42
C LYS A 95 11.27 -15.81 -25.86
N ASP A 96 11.14 -15.33 -27.09
CA ASP A 96 9.87 -15.01 -27.72
C ASP A 96 9.18 -16.28 -28.25
N LYS A 97 7.89 -16.16 -28.58
CA LYS A 97 7.06 -17.26 -29.11
C LYS A 97 7.60 -17.85 -30.42
N SER A 98 8.39 -17.08 -31.18
CA SER A 98 9.10 -17.49 -32.39
C SER A 98 10.42 -18.22 -32.11
N GLY A 99 10.76 -18.44 -30.84
CA GLY A 99 11.97 -19.14 -30.41
C GLY A 99 13.22 -18.28 -30.29
N HIS A 100 13.17 -17.00 -30.68
CA HIS A 100 14.31 -16.09 -30.63
C HIS A 100 14.47 -15.43 -29.25
N TYR A 101 15.71 -15.20 -28.81
CA TYR A 101 16.00 -14.52 -27.56
C TYR A 101 16.09 -13.01 -27.76
N LYS A 102 15.27 -12.26 -27.03
CA LYS A 102 15.28 -10.79 -27.02
C LYS A 102 15.81 -10.27 -25.68
N THR A 103 16.71 -9.31 -25.73
CA THR A 103 17.20 -8.60 -24.54
C THR A 103 16.08 -7.73 -23.95
N ILE A 104 15.76 -7.95 -22.67
CA ILE A 104 14.73 -7.20 -21.94
C ILE A 104 15.34 -6.17 -21.00
N CYS A 105 16.46 -6.51 -20.36
CA CYS A 105 17.17 -5.61 -19.44
C CYS A 105 18.67 -5.67 -19.70
N LYS A 106 19.33 -4.51 -19.58
CA LYS A 106 20.78 -4.34 -19.72
C LYS A 106 21.28 -3.55 -18.51
N TRP A 107 22.16 -4.15 -17.72
CA TRP A 107 22.74 -3.53 -16.53
C TRP A 107 24.22 -3.29 -16.74
N SER A 108 24.71 -2.07 -16.49
CA SER A 108 26.15 -1.79 -16.55
C SER A 108 26.87 -2.42 -15.37
N LYS A 109 28.01 -3.08 -15.63
CA LYS A 109 28.94 -3.54 -14.60
C LYS A 109 29.83 -2.39 -14.10
N THR A 110 30.05 -1.39 -14.95
CA THR A 110 30.78 -0.19 -14.55
C THR A 110 29.84 0.77 -13.82
N PRO A 111 30.31 1.39 -12.73
CA PRO A 111 29.54 2.40 -12.02
C PRO A 111 29.25 3.58 -12.96
N TYR A 112 28.15 4.28 -12.68
CA TYR A 112 27.81 5.47 -13.45
C TYR A 112 28.92 6.51 -13.32
N PRO A 113 29.35 7.18 -14.41
CA PRO A 113 30.43 8.16 -14.33
C PRO A 113 30.02 9.31 -13.41
N GLN A 114 30.86 9.61 -12.41
CA GLN A 114 30.66 10.73 -11.51
C GLN A 114 30.96 12.05 -12.25
N GLY A 115 30.22 13.13 -11.95
CA GLY A 115 30.44 14.46 -12.54
C GLY A 115 29.76 14.74 -13.88
N ILE A 116 28.99 13.80 -14.44
CA ILE A 116 28.16 14.07 -15.63
C ILE A 116 26.85 14.72 -15.21
N ARG A 117 26.44 15.78 -15.92
CA ARG A 117 25.11 16.38 -15.77
C ARG A 117 24.02 15.33 -15.98
N THR A 118 23.11 15.19 -15.01
CA THR A 118 21.89 14.37 -15.15
C THR A 118 21.18 14.71 -16.46
N ARG A 119 20.92 13.68 -17.28
CA ARG A 119 20.25 13.86 -18.59
C ARG A 119 18.92 14.59 -18.40
N ARG A 120 18.47 15.34 -19.41
CA ARG A 120 17.21 16.10 -19.39
C ARG A 120 15.93 15.24 -19.34
N GLN A 121 16.07 13.95 -19.10
CA GLN A 121 15.01 12.94 -19.10
C GLN A 121 15.15 12.08 -17.84
N ASN A 122 14.04 11.55 -17.33
CA ASN A 122 14.00 10.82 -16.07
C ASN A 122 14.58 11.61 -14.88
N ILE A 123 14.25 12.91 -14.82
CA ILE A 123 14.54 13.74 -13.66
C ILE A 123 13.35 13.59 -12.72
N VAL A 124 13.55 12.90 -11.60
CA VAL A 124 12.58 12.90 -10.51
C VAL A 124 12.58 14.32 -9.91
N THR A 125 11.53 15.08 -10.20
CA THR A 125 11.38 16.47 -9.74
C THR A 125 10.49 16.58 -8.51
N GLU A 126 9.70 15.55 -8.24
CA GLU A 126 8.83 15.48 -7.08
C GLU A 126 9.65 15.02 -5.88
N GLN A 127 9.66 15.85 -4.84
CA GLN A 127 10.26 15.47 -3.58
C GLN A 127 9.29 14.58 -2.80
N PRO A 128 9.78 13.50 -2.17
CA PRO A 128 8.96 12.70 -1.28
C PRO A 128 8.53 13.55 -0.07
N GLY A 129 7.26 13.46 0.29
CA GLY A 129 6.72 14.15 1.47
C GLY A 129 5.30 14.67 1.29
N PRO A 130 4.71 15.23 2.36
CA PRO A 130 3.37 15.79 2.33
C PRO A 130 3.29 16.99 1.37
N GLN A 131 2.30 16.95 0.48
CA GLN A 131 2.10 17.97 -0.55
C GLN A 131 0.92 18.89 -0.21
N GLY A 132 0.93 20.10 -0.78
CA GLY A 132 -0.19 21.04 -0.68
C GLY A 132 -0.54 21.42 0.76
N THR A 133 -1.82 21.30 1.11
CA THR A 133 -2.36 21.63 2.45
C THR A 133 -1.77 20.77 3.56
N ALA A 134 -1.38 19.52 3.26
CA ALA A 134 -0.76 18.62 4.23
C ALA A 134 0.61 19.11 4.73
N ARG A 135 1.31 19.96 3.95
CA ARG A 135 2.61 20.52 4.35
C ARG A 135 2.50 21.54 5.49
N ALA A 136 1.37 22.21 5.61
CA ALA A 136 1.16 23.25 6.62
C ALA A 136 0.68 22.69 7.97
N VAL A 137 0.33 21.41 8.02
CA VAL A 137 -0.24 20.77 9.21
C VAL A 137 0.87 20.18 10.07
N SER A 138 0.90 20.58 11.34
CA SER A 138 1.87 20.09 12.33
C SER A 138 1.22 19.29 13.46
N ASN A 139 -0.10 19.36 13.60
CA ASN A 139 -0.84 18.70 14.67
C ASN A 139 -1.27 17.29 14.20
N PRO A 140 -0.95 16.20 14.93
CA PRO A 140 -1.37 14.85 14.56
C PRO A 140 -2.87 14.71 14.33
N PHE A 141 -3.70 15.41 15.10
CA PHE A 141 -5.15 15.39 14.94
C PHE A 141 -5.61 16.07 13.64
N GLU A 142 -4.97 17.18 13.27
CA GLU A 142 -5.25 17.85 11.99
C GLU A 142 -4.76 17.01 10.81
N SER A 143 -3.62 16.33 10.95
CA SER A 143 -3.12 15.38 9.94
C SER A 143 -4.08 14.22 9.76
N TRP A 144 -4.65 13.71 10.86
CA TRP A 144 -5.66 12.66 10.84
C TRP A 144 -6.93 13.10 10.10
N LEU A 145 -7.39 14.34 10.30
CA LEU A 145 -8.55 14.89 9.61
C LEU A 145 -8.34 15.07 8.10
N LEU A 146 -7.09 15.09 7.60
CA LEU A 146 -6.81 15.06 6.16
C LEU A 146 -7.06 13.68 5.54
N LEU A 147 -6.93 12.61 6.35
CA LEU A 147 -7.19 11.23 5.92
C LEU A 147 -8.67 10.89 6.05
N LEU A 148 -9.27 11.27 7.19
CA LEU A 148 -10.68 11.07 7.52
C LEU A 148 -11.35 12.43 7.72
N GLY A 149 -11.83 12.99 6.61
CA GLY A 149 -12.46 14.31 6.60
C GLY A 149 -13.75 14.37 7.41
N VAL A 150 -14.09 15.57 7.90
CA VAL A 150 -15.34 15.80 8.65
C VAL A 150 -16.57 15.39 7.84
N ASP A 151 -16.57 15.66 6.53
CA ASP A 151 -17.67 15.29 5.63
C ASP A 151 -17.80 13.76 5.50
N MET A 152 -16.68 13.03 5.52
CA MET A 152 -16.71 11.56 5.51
C MET A 152 -17.29 11.02 6.80
N LEU A 153 -16.87 11.56 7.95
CA LEU A 153 -17.40 11.17 9.25
C LEU A 153 -18.90 11.43 9.35
N GLN A 154 -19.35 12.59 8.86
CA GLN A 154 -20.78 12.91 8.78
C GLN A 154 -21.52 11.93 7.87
N HIS A 155 -20.93 11.59 6.72
CA HIS A 155 -21.57 10.65 5.80
C HIS A 155 -21.70 9.24 6.40
N ILE A 156 -20.70 8.77 7.16
CA ILE A 156 -20.79 7.51 7.91
C ILE A 156 -21.95 7.57 8.90
N VAL A 157 -22.03 8.63 9.73
CA VAL A 157 -23.13 8.81 10.69
C VAL A 157 -24.50 8.80 10.00
N GLU A 158 -24.65 9.53 8.88
CA GLU A 158 -25.88 9.57 8.10
C GLU A 158 -26.31 8.17 7.63
N CYS A 159 -25.38 7.40 7.04
CA CYS A 159 -25.64 6.05 6.56
C CYS A 159 -25.95 5.08 7.71
N THR A 160 -25.20 5.15 8.81
CA THR A 160 -25.42 4.32 10.00
C THR A 160 -26.79 4.60 10.61
N ASN A 161 -27.22 5.87 10.71
CA ASN A 161 -28.54 6.22 11.24
C ASN A 161 -29.68 5.73 10.34
N ILE A 162 -29.48 5.63 9.02
CA ILE A 162 -30.46 4.99 8.12
C ILE A 162 -30.63 3.50 8.46
N LYS A 163 -29.53 2.78 8.73
CA LYS A 163 -29.59 1.36 9.14
C LYS A 163 -30.17 1.19 10.54
N ILE A 164 -29.80 2.04 11.49
CA ILE A 164 -30.41 2.04 12.84
C ILE A 164 -31.93 2.20 12.72
N ALA A 165 -32.41 3.17 11.94
CA ALA A 165 -33.83 3.40 11.73
C ALA A 165 -34.56 2.19 11.11
N SER A 166 -33.91 1.38 10.27
CA SER A 166 -34.55 0.17 9.72
C SER A 166 -34.66 -0.97 10.74
N MET A 167 -33.77 -1.02 11.73
CA MET A 167 -33.74 -2.08 12.75
C MET A 167 -34.43 -1.69 14.06
N GLN A 168 -34.79 -0.42 14.26
CA GLN A 168 -35.42 0.08 15.49
C GLN A 168 -36.64 -0.75 15.95
N THR A 169 -37.41 -1.30 15.02
CA THR A 169 -38.57 -2.15 15.33
C THR A 169 -38.21 -3.47 16.01
N ASN A 170 -36.96 -3.91 15.91
CA ASN A 170 -36.48 -5.18 16.44
C ASN A 170 -36.07 -5.08 17.91
N TYR A 171 -36.00 -3.86 18.47
CA TYR A 171 -35.55 -3.62 19.84
C TYR A 171 -36.69 -3.17 20.73
N GLU A 172 -36.85 -3.82 21.89
CA GLU A 172 -37.88 -3.43 22.89
C GLU A 172 -37.52 -2.12 23.61
N ARG A 173 -36.23 -1.87 23.80
CA ARG A 173 -35.71 -0.70 24.52
C ARG A 173 -35.15 0.32 23.52
N GLN A 174 -35.67 1.54 23.60
CA GLN A 174 -35.22 2.65 22.74
C GLN A 174 -33.71 2.92 22.85
N ARG A 175 -33.11 2.74 24.04
CA ARG A 175 -31.68 2.95 24.28
C ARG A 175 -30.79 2.02 23.45
N ASP A 176 -31.27 0.83 23.14
CA ASP A 176 -30.44 -0.20 22.50
C ASP A 176 -30.34 0.03 20.97
N CYS A 177 -31.14 0.98 20.43
CA CYS A 177 -31.18 1.33 19.01
C CYS A 177 -31.38 2.85 18.80
N GLU A 178 -30.66 3.66 19.58
CA GLU A 178 -30.65 5.11 19.44
C GLU A 178 -29.76 5.55 18.27
N GLU A 179 -30.11 6.65 17.61
CA GLU A 179 -29.28 7.23 16.54
C GLU A 179 -27.91 7.64 17.07
N THR A 180 -26.87 7.41 16.27
CA THR A 180 -25.51 7.77 16.64
C THR A 180 -25.15 9.19 16.20
N ASN A 181 -24.09 9.74 16.81
CA ASN A 181 -23.55 11.06 16.50
C ASN A 181 -22.05 11.01 16.18
N ILE A 182 -21.51 12.15 15.75
CA ILE A 182 -20.08 12.29 15.38
C ILE A 182 -19.15 12.03 16.58
N ILE A 183 -19.58 12.35 17.80
CA ILE A 183 -18.77 12.17 19.00
C ILE A 183 -18.62 10.68 19.30
N GLU A 184 -19.70 9.92 19.22
CA GLU A 184 -19.72 8.47 19.37
C GLU A 184 -18.92 7.77 18.27
N LEU A 185 -19.08 8.17 17.00
CA LEU A 185 -18.27 7.62 15.92
C LEU A 185 -16.77 7.87 16.15
N LYS A 186 -16.39 9.06 16.60
CA LYS A 186 -15.00 9.38 16.96
C LYS A 186 -14.52 8.57 18.16
N ALA A 187 -15.37 8.36 19.15
CA ALA A 187 -15.06 7.53 20.31
C ALA A 187 -14.84 6.07 19.89
N LEU A 188 -15.68 5.53 19.01
CA LEU A 188 -15.53 4.18 18.44
C LEU A 188 -14.20 4.03 17.69
N ILE A 189 -13.86 4.97 16.81
CA ILE A 189 -12.57 4.96 16.10
C ILE A 189 -11.40 5.04 17.09
N GLY A 190 -11.53 5.84 18.15
CA GLY A 190 -10.55 5.91 19.23
C GLY A 190 -10.34 4.56 19.92
N ILE A 191 -11.42 3.83 20.21
CA ILE A 191 -11.35 2.47 20.75
C ILE A 191 -10.64 1.53 19.78
N MET A 192 -10.96 1.59 18.48
CA MET A 192 -10.28 0.78 17.46
C MET A 192 -8.77 1.03 17.42
N TYR A 193 -8.33 2.28 17.59
CA TYR A 193 -6.90 2.58 17.69
C TYR A 193 -6.27 2.00 18.95
N LEU A 194 -6.95 2.05 20.10
CA LEU A 194 -6.45 1.43 21.33
C LEU A 194 -6.33 -0.09 21.20
N ILE A 195 -7.31 -0.74 20.57
CA ILE A 195 -7.28 -2.17 20.27
C ILE A 195 -6.09 -2.51 19.37
N GLY A 196 -5.84 -1.70 18.33
CA GLY A 196 -4.70 -1.87 17.44
C GLY A 196 -3.35 -1.68 18.14
N ILE A 197 -3.24 -0.72 19.05
CA ILE A 197 -2.03 -0.50 19.87
C ILE A 197 -1.78 -1.67 20.83
N HIS A 198 -2.83 -2.28 21.36
CA HIS A 198 -2.75 -3.42 22.28
C HIS A 198 -2.68 -4.78 21.55
N GLU A 199 -2.56 -4.78 20.21
CA GLU A 199 -2.51 -5.99 19.37
C GLU A 199 -3.67 -6.98 19.67
N SER A 200 -4.82 -6.44 20.10
CA SER A 200 -5.95 -7.23 20.61
C SER A 200 -7.11 -7.26 19.65
N SER A 201 -6.84 -7.16 18.34
CA SER A 201 -7.86 -7.20 17.29
C SER A 201 -8.68 -8.50 17.27
N HIS A 202 -8.13 -9.57 17.84
CA HIS A 202 -8.75 -10.89 17.92
C HIS A 202 -9.29 -11.22 19.32
N ALA A 203 -9.17 -10.31 20.29
CA ALA A 203 -9.76 -10.50 21.60
C ALA A 203 -11.29 -10.43 21.51
N LEU A 204 -11.97 -11.29 22.27
CA LEU A 204 -13.41 -11.21 22.44
C LEU A 204 -13.77 -9.90 23.13
N ILE A 205 -14.89 -9.30 22.76
CA ILE A 205 -15.36 -8.03 23.35
C ILE A 205 -15.52 -8.15 24.87
N ASP A 206 -15.87 -9.33 25.37
CA ASP A 206 -16.04 -9.58 26.81
C ASP A 206 -14.70 -9.62 27.58
N ASP A 207 -13.58 -9.79 26.87
CA ASP A 207 -12.24 -9.89 27.45
C ASP A 207 -11.45 -8.56 27.41
N ILE A 208 -12.04 -7.49 26.83
CA ILE A 208 -11.47 -6.13 26.73
C ILE A 208 -12.00 -5.24 27.85
#